data_AF-A0A8E1RZJ7-F1
#
_entry.id   AF-A0A8E1RZJ7-F1
#
_cell.length_a   1.000
_cell.length_b   1.000
_cell.length_c   1.000
_cell.angle_alpha   90.00
_cell.angle_beta   90.00
_cell.angle_gamma   90.00
#
_symmetry.space_group_name_H-M   'P 1'
#
loop_
_entity.id
_entity.type
_entity.pdbx_description
1 polymer ?
#
loop_
_entity_poly.entity_id
_entity_poly.type
_entity_poly.pdbx_seq_one_letter_code
_entity_poly.pdbx_strand_id
1 'polypeptide(L)'
;MTAEGHIIFAIASAIFAKRAELTPVMASADWWHLVPAALLTCLLPDIDHPKSVLGQRLKWLSQPIARAFGHRGFTHSLLAVAVSLWLFQINVPADWFLPADVLQGMTLGYLSHIVADMLTPAGVPLLWPCRWRFRLPILNSQQGNQLERALCLALVGYALWFPPGMPSFGANGWPEQLFNNLQNGIGRLVNGSTR
;
A
#
# COMPACT_ATOMS: atom_id res chain seq x y z
N MET A 1 -0.65 -0.68 13.26
CA MET A 1 0.80 -0.49 13.53
C MET A 1 0.97 0.76 14.40
N THR A 2 2.17 1.11 14.89
CA THR A 2 2.35 2.45 15.51
C THR A 2 2.45 3.54 14.44
N ALA A 3 2.18 4.81 14.80
CA ALA A 3 2.31 5.92 13.87
C ALA A 3 3.75 6.08 13.34
N GLU A 4 4.74 5.82 14.19
CA GLU A 4 6.15 5.82 13.82
C GLU A 4 6.46 4.73 12.78
N GLY A 5 5.96 3.50 12.99
CA GLY A 5 6.12 2.45 12.00
C GLY A 5 5.49 2.82 10.66
N HIS A 6 4.27 3.38 10.65
CA HIS A 6 3.62 3.79 9.39
C HIS A 6 4.46 4.79 8.62
N ILE A 7 5.09 5.74 9.32
CA ILE A 7 6.01 6.72 8.73
C ILE A 7 7.24 6.04 8.12
N ILE A 8 7.92 5.17 8.88
CA ILE A 8 9.14 4.49 8.39
C ILE A 8 8.80 3.55 7.22
N PHE A 9 7.68 2.83 7.31
CA PHE A 9 7.20 1.93 6.25
C PHE A 9 6.82 2.70 4.98
N ALA A 10 6.22 3.88 5.11
CA ALA A 10 5.91 4.77 3.97
C ALA A 10 7.19 5.28 3.30
N ILE A 11 8.21 5.67 4.08
CA ILE A 11 9.52 6.07 3.55
C ILE A 11 10.18 4.90 2.81
N ALA A 12 10.20 3.70 3.41
CA ALA A 12 10.73 2.50 2.77
C ALA A 12 10.03 2.22 1.43
N SER A 13 8.69 2.32 1.42
CA SER A 13 7.87 2.13 0.23
C SER A 13 8.20 3.16 -0.85
N ALA A 14 8.33 4.45 -0.49
CA ALA A 14 8.69 5.53 -1.42
C ALA A 14 10.06 5.35 -2.05
N ILE A 15 11.07 5.02 -1.24
CA ILE A 15 12.43 4.74 -1.73
C ILE A 15 12.40 3.55 -2.69
N PHE A 16 11.72 2.47 -2.30
CA PHE A 16 11.60 1.28 -3.13
C PHE A 16 10.88 1.57 -4.45
N ALA A 17 9.74 2.26 -4.41
CA ALA A 17 8.94 2.55 -5.60
C ALA A 17 9.71 3.38 -6.65
N LYS A 18 10.48 4.37 -6.19
CA LYS A 18 11.34 5.17 -7.06
C LYS A 18 12.51 4.37 -7.61
N ARG A 19 13.20 3.59 -6.77
CA ARG A 19 14.35 2.76 -7.21
C ARG A 19 13.95 1.60 -8.11
N ALA A 20 12.79 1.00 -7.87
CA ALA A 20 12.24 -0.05 -8.70
C ALA A 20 11.58 0.48 -9.98
N GLU A 21 11.56 1.81 -10.18
CA GLU A 21 10.99 2.46 -11.37
C GLU A 21 9.59 1.91 -11.70
N LEU A 22 8.75 1.77 -10.66
CA LEU A 22 7.43 1.10 -10.78
C LEU A 22 6.55 1.74 -11.85
N THR A 23 6.75 3.03 -12.11
CA THR A 23 6.17 3.77 -13.21
C THR A 23 7.23 4.71 -13.81
N PRO A 24 7.06 5.17 -15.05
CA PRO A 24 7.91 6.21 -15.63
C PRO A 24 7.93 7.50 -14.80
N VAL A 25 6.82 7.83 -14.14
CA VAL A 25 6.69 9.00 -13.25
C VAL A 25 7.52 8.80 -11.98
N MET A 26 7.54 7.60 -11.38
CA MET A 26 8.37 7.33 -10.20
C MET A 26 9.86 7.34 -10.53
N ALA A 27 10.26 6.92 -11.74
CA ALA A 27 11.65 6.96 -12.17
C ALA A 27 12.20 8.41 -12.20
N SER A 28 11.39 9.36 -12.65
CA SER A 28 11.74 10.80 -12.73
C SER A 28 11.25 11.64 -11.55
N ALA A 29 10.54 11.06 -10.58
CA ALA A 29 9.91 11.78 -9.47
C ALA A 29 10.93 12.52 -8.60
N ASP A 30 10.59 13.73 -8.15
CA ASP A 30 11.44 14.47 -7.23
C ASP A 30 11.26 13.99 -5.79
N TRP A 31 12.36 13.85 -5.05
CA TRP A 31 12.30 13.44 -3.64
C TRP A 31 11.51 14.43 -2.77
N TRP A 32 11.55 15.72 -3.14
CA TRP A 32 10.80 16.80 -2.47
C TRP A 32 9.30 16.73 -2.69
N HIS A 33 8.83 16.09 -3.76
CA HIS A 33 7.41 15.82 -3.97
C HIS A 33 7.03 14.49 -3.33
N LEU A 34 7.79 13.44 -3.64
CA LEU A 34 7.47 12.06 -3.29
C LEU A 34 7.41 11.83 -1.77
N VAL A 35 8.43 12.26 -1.02
CA VAL A 35 8.52 11.98 0.42
C VAL A 35 7.43 12.73 1.20
N PRO A 36 7.25 14.05 1.06
CA PRO A 36 6.17 14.75 1.76
C PRO A 36 4.79 14.24 1.38
N ALA A 37 4.55 13.93 0.09
CA ALA A 37 3.28 13.37 -0.37
C ALA A 37 2.96 12.04 0.31
N ALA A 38 3.91 11.11 0.33
CA ALA A 38 3.74 9.81 0.98
C ALA A 38 3.55 9.92 2.50
N LEU A 39 4.30 10.81 3.16
CA LEU A 39 4.18 11.03 4.60
C LEU A 39 2.83 11.66 4.98
N LEU A 40 2.31 12.57 4.17
CA LEU A 40 1.02 13.22 4.41
C LEU A 40 -0.12 12.19 4.36
N THR A 41 -0.07 11.27 3.41
CA THR A 41 -1.16 10.31 3.20
C THR A 41 -0.98 8.99 3.94
N CYS A 42 0.21 8.66 4.44
CA CYS A 42 0.42 7.42 5.19
C CYS A 42 -0.35 7.34 6.51
N LEU A 43 -0.88 8.46 7.02
CA LEU A 43 -1.77 8.49 8.19
C LEU A 43 -3.21 8.84 7.83
N LEU A 44 -3.49 9.11 6.54
CA LEU A 44 -4.80 9.51 6.06
C LEU A 44 -5.87 8.40 6.21
N PRO A 45 -5.60 7.10 5.94
CA PRO A 45 -6.60 6.06 6.15
C PRO A 45 -7.15 6.00 7.58
N ASP A 46 -6.32 6.38 8.54
CA ASP A 46 -6.64 6.35 9.97
C ASP A 46 -7.58 7.50 10.39
N ILE A 47 -7.92 8.44 9.50
CA ILE A 47 -8.87 9.54 9.78
C ILE A 47 -10.24 9.04 10.25
N ASP A 48 -10.63 7.83 9.84
CA ASP A 48 -11.89 7.17 10.19
C ASP A 48 -11.87 6.59 11.62
N HIS A 49 -10.74 6.63 12.31
CA HIS A 49 -10.61 6.06 13.65
C HIS A 49 -10.47 7.16 14.72
N PRO A 50 -11.46 7.36 15.61
CA PRO A 50 -11.45 8.47 16.56
C PRO A 50 -10.33 8.40 17.62
N LYS A 51 -9.62 7.26 17.72
CA LYS A 51 -8.42 7.11 18.59
C LYS A 51 -7.10 7.16 17.81
N SER A 52 -7.07 7.28 16.49
CA SER A 52 -5.82 7.48 15.75
C SER A 52 -5.30 8.92 15.95
N VAL A 53 -4.01 9.16 15.66
CA VAL A 53 -3.42 10.51 15.77
C VAL A 53 -4.19 11.52 14.93
N LEU A 54 -4.54 11.16 13.69
CA LEU A 54 -5.26 12.04 12.77
C LEU A 54 -6.75 12.17 13.15
N GLY A 55 -7.42 11.07 13.50
CA GLY A 55 -8.82 11.08 13.89
C GLY A 55 -9.09 11.80 15.22
N GLN A 56 -8.11 11.83 16.13
CA GLN A 56 -8.16 12.66 17.35
C GLN A 56 -7.96 14.16 17.07
N ARG A 57 -7.24 14.51 16.00
CA ARG A 57 -7.05 15.90 15.58
C ARG A 57 -8.24 16.44 14.79
N LEU A 58 -8.91 15.58 14.03
CA LEU A 58 -10.09 15.90 13.20
C LEU A 58 -11.37 15.22 13.73
N LYS A 59 -11.67 15.39 15.03
CA LYS A 59 -12.83 14.74 15.69
C LYS A 59 -14.18 15.03 15.03
N TRP A 60 -14.33 16.21 14.43
CA TRP A 60 -15.56 16.62 13.75
C TRP A 60 -15.80 15.82 12.46
N LEU A 61 -14.75 15.29 11.84
CA LEU A 61 -14.83 14.46 10.64
C LEU A 61 -14.77 12.96 10.97
N SER A 62 -13.93 12.57 11.94
CA SER A 62 -13.76 11.16 12.30
C SER A 62 -15.00 10.55 12.97
N GLN A 63 -15.74 11.30 13.78
CA GLN A 63 -16.95 10.80 14.45
C GLN A 63 -18.13 10.50 13.52
N PRO A 64 -18.53 11.36 12.57
CA PRO A 64 -19.60 11.03 11.64
C PRO A 64 -19.21 9.88 10.71
N ILE A 65 -17.95 9.85 10.23
CA ILE A 65 -17.46 8.76 9.37
C ILE A 65 -17.43 7.44 10.13
N ALA A 66 -16.90 7.42 11.37
CA ALA A 66 -16.89 6.20 12.19
C ALA A 66 -18.30 5.69 12.52
N ARG A 67 -19.29 6.59 12.67
CA ARG A 67 -20.70 6.21 12.89
C ARG A 67 -21.34 5.66 11.61
N ALA A 68 -21.02 6.20 10.45
CA ALA A 68 -21.59 5.77 9.18
C ALA A 68 -20.95 4.49 8.62
N PHE A 69 -19.63 4.34 8.75
CA PHE A 69 -18.85 3.27 8.08
C PHE A 69 -18.19 2.27 9.04
N GLY A 70 -18.27 2.51 10.35
CA GLY A 70 -17.66 1.68 11.39
C GLY A 70 -16.17 1.95 11.61
N HIS A 71 -15.61 1.41 12.70
CA HIS A 71 -14.19 1.58 13.03
C HIS A 71 -13.30 0.89 12.00
N ARG A 72 -12.51 1.69 11.25
CA ARG A 72 -11.59 1.23 10.19
C ARG A 72 -12.31 0.48 9.07
N GLY A 73 -13.42 1.04 8.60
CA GLY A 73 -14.26 0.43 7.57
C GLY A 73 -13.84 0.82 6.16
N PHE A 74 -14.50 1.83 5.61
CA PHE A 74 -14.40 2.22 4.21
C PHE A 74 -12.96 2.53 3.74
N THR A 75 -12.17 3.30 4.50
CA THR A 75 -10.77 3.65 4.14
C THR A 75 -9.79 2.46 4.13
N HIS A 76 -10.22 1.31 4.61
CA HIS A 76 -9.41 0.10 4.69
C HIS A 76 -9.99 -1.02 3.81
N SER A 77 -10.93 -0.68 2.93
CA SER A 77 -11.61 -1.62 2.06
C SER A 77 -10.81 -1.90 0.78
N LEU A 78 -11.17 -2.99 0.10
CA LEU A 78 -10.67 -3.29 -1.24
C LEU A 78 -11.05 -2.19 -2.24
N LEU A 79 -12.19 -1.52 -2.03
CA LEU A 79 -12.57 -0.37 -2.84
C LEU A 79 -11.57 0.79 -2.66
N ALA A 80 -11.14 1.06 -1.43
CA ALA A 80 -10.10 2.07 -1.18
C ALA A 80 -8.78 1.68 -1.87
N VAL A 81 -8.37 0.42 -1.79
CA VAL A 81 -7.20 -0.09 -2.52
C VAL A 81 -7.37 0.07 -4.03
N ALA A 82 -8.52 -0.29 -4.59
CA ALA A 82 -8.79 -0.18 -6.02
C ALA A 82 -8.76 1.27 -6.50
N VAL A 83 -9.34 2.20 -5.75
CA VAL A 83 -9.27 3.64 -6.03
C VAL A 83 -7.84 4.16 -5.94
N SER A 84 -7.07 3.76 -4.93
CA SER A 84 -5.66 4.16 -4.82
C SER A 84 -4.82 3.63 -5.99
N LEU A 85 -5.04 2.38 -6.42
CA LEU A 85 -4.35 1.81 -7.58
C LEU A 85 -4.76 2.49 -8.88
N TRP A 86 -6.04 2.83 -9.04
CA TRP A 86 -6.52 3.60 -10.18
C TRP A 86 -5.88 5.00 -10.24
N LEU A 87 -5.84 5.72 -9.11
CA LEU A 87 -5.16 7.01 -8.98
C LEU A 87 -3.66 6.92 -9.21
N PHE A 88 -3.02 5.79 -8.87
CA PHE A 88 -1.61 5.58 -9.12
C PHE A 88 -1.29 5.45 -10.62
N GLN A 89 -2.24 4.95 -11.43
CA GLN A 89 -2.06 4.69 -12.87
C GLN A 89 -2.71 5.74 -13.78
N ILE A 90 -3.48 6.68 -13.24
CA ILE A 90 -4.15 7.69 -14.06
C ILE A 90 -3.12 8.65 -14.67
N ASN A 91 -3.29 8.95 -15.96
CA ASN A 91 -2.51 9.98 -16.64
C ASN A 91 -3.07 11.35 -16.28
N VAL A 92 -2.31 12.12 -15.51
CA VAL A 92 -2.65 13.48 -15.12
C VAL A 92 -2.08 14.46 -16.16
N PRO A 93 -2.86 15.43 -16.67
CA PRO A 93 -2.35 16.47 -17.55
C PRO A 93 -1.20 17.26 -16.91
N ALA A 94 -0.21 17.67 -17.72
CA ALA A 94 0.98 18.36 -17.21
C ALA A 94 0.68 19.76 -16.64
N ASP A 95 -0.42 20.37 -17.06
CA ASP A 95 -0.93 21.67 -16.61
C ASP A 95 -1.81 21.58 -15.36
N TRP A 96 -2.06 20.36 -14.86
CA TRP A 96 -2.83 20.16 -13.64
C TRP A 96 -2.10 20.71 -12.42
N PHE A 97 -2.86 21.21 -11.43
CA PHE A 97 -2.29 21.84 -10.23
C PHE A 97 -1.50 20.88 -9.34
N LEU A 98 -1.76 19.57 -9.44
CA LEU A 98 -1.02 18.51 -8.74
C LEU A 98 -0.15 17.74 -9.73
N PRO A 99 1.18 17.78 -9.57
CA PRO A 99 2.09 16.93 -10.32
C PRO A 99 1.77 15.44 -10.16
N ALA A 100 2.00 14.66 -11.22
CA ALA A 100 1.70 13.22 -11.22
C ALA A 100 2.53 12.44 -10.19
N ASP A 101 3.76 12.85 -9.91
CA ASP A 101 4.63 12.25 -8.90
C ASP A 101 4.14 12.50 -7.47
N VAL A 102 3.56 13.67 -7.19
CA VAL A 102 2.85 13.95 -5.93
C VAL A 102 1.66 13.01 -5.78
N LEU A 103 0.82 12.85 -6.79
CA LEU A 103 -0.35 11.96 -6.73
C LEU A 103 0.06 10.50 -6.50
N GLN A 104 1.09 10.04 -7.22
CA GLN A 104 1.64 8.69 -7.02
C GLN A 104 2.28 8.53 -5.63
N GLY A 105 2.96 9.54 -5.11
CA GLY A 105 3.45 9.55 -3.72
C GLY A 105 2.33 9.47 -2.69
N MET A 106 1.25 10.22 -2.91
CA MET A 106 0.06 10.21 -2.05
C MET A 106 -0.61 8.84 -2.01
N THR A 107 -0.82 8.22 -3.17
CA THR A 107 -1.42 6.87 -3.26
C THR A 107 -0.50 5.81 -2.65
N LEU A 108 0.81 5.92 -2.85
CA LEU A 108 1.80 5.03 -2.25
C LEU A 108 1.78 5.11 -0.71
N GLY A 109 1.75 6.32 -0.15
CA GLY A 109 1.63 6.52 1.29
C GLY A 109 0.36 5.86 1.85
N TYR A 110 -0.78 6.04 1.19
CA TYR A 110 -2.05 5.43 1.58
C TYR A 110 -2.00 3.89 1.54
N LEU A 111 -1.52 3.32 0.43
CA LEU A 111 -1.40 1.86 0.27
C LEU A 111 -0.42 1.26 1.27
N SER A 112 0.69 1.96 1.56
CA SER A 112 1.69 1.52 2.53
C SER A 112 1.08 1.34 3.93
N HIS A 113 0.12 2.21 4.32
CA HIS A 113 -0.61 2.09 5.58
C HIS A 113 -1.48 0.84 5.63
N ILE A 114 -2.23 0.56 4.56
CA ILE A 114 -3.10 -0.62 4.48
C ILE A 114 -2.25 -1.90 4.58
N VAL A 115 -1.16 -1.97 3.81
CA VAL A 115 -0.23 -3.10 3.85
C VAL A 115 0.37 -3.27 5.25
N ALA A 116 0.83 -2.16 5.85
CA ALA A 116 1.34 -2.14 7.22
C ALA A 116 0.34 -2.72 8.24
N ASP A 117 -0.94 -2.32 8.17
CA ASP A 117 -1.95 -2.81 9.10
C ASP A 117 -2.31 -4.29 8.85
N MET A 118 -2.21 -4.78 7.61
CA MET A 118 -2.33 -6.20 7.29
C MET A 118 -1.24 -7.06 7.95
N LEU A 119 -0.03 -6.51 8.16
CA LEU A 119 1.08 -7.21 8.84
C LEU A 119 0.91 -7.34 10.36
N THR A 120 -0.15 -6.75 10.92
CA THR A 120 -0.43 -6.79 12.36
C THR A 120 -1.56 -7.78 12.70
N PRO A 121 -1.64 -8.27 13.96
CA PRO A 121 -2.76 -9.08 14.44
C PRO A 121 -4.14 -8.44 14.30
N ALA A 122 -4.20 -7.10 14.23
CA ALA A 122 -5.44 -6.33 14.09
C ALA A 122 -6.08 -6.53 12.70
N GLY A 123 -5.24 -6.63 11.66
CA GLY A 123 -5.63 -6.82 10.27
C GLY A 123 -6.46 -5.67 9.67
N VAL A 124 -6.91 -5.91 8.44
CA VAL A 124 -7.65 -4.95 7.62
C VAL A 124 -8.93 -5.60 7.07
N PRO A 125 -10.11 -4.94 7.15
CA PRO A 125 -11.36 -5.47 6.60
C PRO A 125 -11.49 -5.18 5.09
N LEU A 126 -10.68 -5.84 4.26
CA LEU A 126 -10.68 -5.61 2.81
C LEU A 126 -12.06 -5.85 2.17
N LEU A 127 -12.88 -6.76 2.69
CA LEU A 127 -14.21 -7.06 2.15
C LEU A 127 -15.33 -6.22 2.79
N TRP A 128 -15.01 -5.08 3.41
CA TRP A 128 -16.02 -4.16 3.92
C TRP A 128 -17.14 -3.93 2.88
N PRO A 129 -18.44 -4.02 3.25
CA PRO A 129 -18.97 -4.04 4.62
C PRO A 129 -18.97 -5.41 5.32
N CYS A 130 -18.55 -6.49 4.66
CA CYS A 130 -18.37 -7.78 5.30
C CYS A 130 -17.24 -7.69 6.36
N ARG A 131 -17.49 -8.23 7.56
CA ARG A 131 -16.59 -8.06 8.72
C ARG A 131 -15.33 -8.95 8.68
N TRP A 132 -15.04 -9.60 7.56
CA TRP A 132 -13.86 -10.46 7.43
C TRP A 132 -12.58 -9.62 7.41
N ARG A 133 -11.61 -10.01 8.23
CA ARG A 133 -10.34 -9.32 8.37
C ARG A 133 -9.21 -10.15 7.82
N PHE A 134 -8.42 -9.54 6.96
CA PHE A 134 -7.21 -10.11 6.39
C PHE A 134 -6.03 -9.68 7.26
N ARG A 135 -5.26 -10.65 7.73
CA ARG A 135 -4.12 -10.42 8.63
C ARG A 135 -3.02 -11.44 8.39
N LEU A 136 -1.79 -10.97 8.45
CA LEU A 136 -0.56 -11.74 8.45
C LEU A 136 0.20 -11.32 9.72
N PRO A 137 0.02 -12.01 10.85
CA PRO A 137 0.50 -11.55 12.16
C PRO A 137 2.03 -11.71 12.32
N ILE A 138 2.79 -10.98 11.50
CA ILE A 138 4.25 -10.91 11.53
C ILE A 138 4.69 -9.88 12.59
N LEU A 139 3.96 -8.77 12.70
CA LEU A 139 4.26 -7.67 13.61
C LEU A 139 3.36 -7.73 14.85
N ASN A 140 3.87 -8.22 15.97
CA ASN A 140 3.13 -8.20 17.23
C ASN A 140 3.29 -6.86 17.96
N SER A 141 2.33 -5.95 17.74
CA SER A 141 2.30 -4.62 18.37
C SER A 141 2.23 -4.66 19.92
N GLN A 142 1.85 -5.79 20.53
CA GLN A 142 1.72 -5.95 21.99
C GLN A 142 3.05 -6.17 22.73
N GLN A 143 4.11 -6.63 22.04
CA GLN A 143 5.40 -7.02 22.67
C GLN A 143 6.51 -5.97 22.54
N GLY A 144 6.13 -4.71 22.32
CA GLY A 144 7.06 -3.59 22.15
C GLY A 144 7.31 -3.26 20.68
N ASN A 145 7.55 -1.97 20.39
CA ASN A 145 7.71 -1.44 19.02
C ASN A 145 9.02 -1.88 18.33
N GLN A 146 9.84 -2.73 18.96
CA GLN A 146 11.19 -3.02 18.46
C GLN A 146 11.17 -3.89 17.21
N LEU A 147 10.27 -4.88 17.13
CA LEU A 147 10.16 -5.74 15.95
C LEU A 147 9.59 -4.97 14.75
N GLU A 148 8.60 -4.11 14.98
CA GLU A 148 8.06 -3.19 13.99
C GLU A 148 9.15 -2.25 13.45
N ARG A 149 9.93 -1.62 14.33
CA ARG A 149 11.07 -0.78 13.94
C ARG A 149 12.13 -1.56 13.19
N ALA A 150 12.52 -2.74 13.66
CA ALA A 150 13.52 -3.58 13.02
C ALA A 150 13.09 -3.97 11.60
N LEU A 151 11.84 -4.39 11.42
CA LEU A 151 11.29 -4.72 10.10
C LEU A 151 11.26 -3.49 9.20
N CYS A 152 10.78 -2.34 9.70
CA CYS A 152 10.70 -1.12 8.89
C CYS A 152 12.11 -0.63 8.49
N LEU A 153 13.09 -0.67 9.39
CA LEU A 153 14.48 -0.31 9.10
C LEU A 153 15.14 -1.30 8.13
N ALA A 154 14.86 -2.59 8.26
CA ALA A 154 15.32 -3.60 7.30
C ALA A 154 14.73 -3.36 5.91
N LEU A 155 13.46 -2.96 5.81
CA LEU A 155 12.83 -2.59 4.54
C LEU A 155 13.44 -1.31 3.95
N VAL A 156 13.77 -0.30 4.77
CA VAL A 156 14.52 0.88 4.30
C VAL A 156 15.89 0.46 3.75
N GLY A 157 16.63 -0.38 4.49
CA GLY A 157 17.93 -0.89 4.05
C GLY A 157 17.83 -1.67 2.75
N TYR A 158 16.83 -2.54 2.63
CA TYR A 158 16.54 -3.27 1.39
C TYR A 158 16.19 -2.33 0.23
N ALA A 159 15.30 -1.36 0.46
CA ALA A 159 14.90 -0.37 -0.54
C ALA A 159 16.10 0.45 -1.04
N LEU A 160 17.02 0.82 -0.15
CA LEU A 160 18.26 1.54 -0.50
C LEU A 160 19.29 0.64 -1.20
N TRP A 161 19.33 -0.65 -0.89
CA TRP A 161 20.19 -1.62 -1.55
C TRP A 161 19.67 -2.01 -2.94
N PHE A 162 18.35 -1.95 -3.15
CA PHE A 162 17.70 -2.34 -4.39
C PHE A 162 18.26 -1.55 -5.60
N PRO A 163 18.85 -2.21 -6.60
CA PRO A 163 19.48 -1.53 -7.72
C PRO A 163 18.45 -0.83 -8.62
N PRO A 164 18.71 0.41 -9.06
CA PRO A 164 17.90 1.09 -10.06
C PRO A 164 18.06 0.45 -11.44
N GLY A 165 17.08 0.64 -12.33
CA GLY A 165 17.12 0.13 -13.70
C GLY A 165 16.94 -1.38 -13.85
N MET A 166 16.41 -2.08 -12.84
CA MET A 166 15.92 -3.44 -13.06
C MET A 166 14.72 -3.42 -14.01
N PRO A 167 14.54 -4.43 -14.88
CA PRO A 167 13.39 -4.51 -15.77
C PRO A 167 12.11 -4.34 -14.93
N SER A 168 11.17 -3.53 -15.42
CA SER A 168 9.90 -3.31 -14.71
C SER A 168 9.25 -4.66 -14.36
N PHE A 169 8.48 -4.70 -13.27
CA PHE A 169 7.90 -5.95 -12.78
C PHE A 169 7.00 -6.57 -13.87
N GLY A 170 7.49 -7.62 -14.54
CA GLY A 170 6.82 -8.23 -15.70
C GLY A 170 7.41 -7.92 -17.08
N ALA A 171 8.42 -7.04 -17.19
CA ALA A 171 9.14 -6.75 -18.43
C ALA A 171 9.76 -7.98 -19.09
N ASN A 172 10.12 -8.99 -18.28
CA ASN A 172 10.66 -10.26 -18.78
C ASN A 172 9.54 -11.23 -19.23
N GLY A 173 8.27 -10.83 -19.20
CA GLY A 173 7.11 -11.66 -19.53
C GLY A 173 6.86 -12.82 -18.55
N TRP A 174 7.63 -12.94 -17.47
CA TRP A 174 7.52 -14.05 -16.52
C TRP A 174 6.12 -14.20 -15.87
N PRO A 175 5.34 -13.14 -15.59
CA PRO A 175 3.98 -13.29 -15.08
C PRO A 175 3.07 -13.92 -16.14
N GLU A 176 3.15 -13.45 -17.39
CA GLU A 176 2.42 -14.04 -18.52
C GLU A 176 2.82 -15.50 -18.75
N GLN A 177 4.12 -15.80 -18.67
CA GLN A 177 4.62 -17.18 -18.77
C GLN A 177 4.07 -18.06 -17.64
N LEU A 178 4.01 -17.55 -16.41
CA LEU A 178 3.45 -18.26 -15.27
C LEU A 178 1.95 -18.52 -15.46
N PHE A 179 1.18 -17.52 -15.90
CA PHE A 179 -0.24 -17.69 -16.23
C PHE A 179 -0.45 -18.71 -17.35
N ASN A 180 0.32 -18.63 -18.42
CA ASN A 180 0.26 -19.57 -19.54
C ASN A 180 0.61 -21.00 -19.08
N ASN A 181 1.62 -21.15 -18.22
CA ASN A 181 1.98 -22.46 -17.66
C ASN A 181 0.89 -23.04 -16.76
N LEU A 182 0.26 -22.21 -15.92
CA LEU A 182 -0.87 -22.63 -15.09
C LEU A 182 -2.08 -23.03 -15.93
N GLN A 183 -2.44 -22.22 -16.92
CA GLN A 183 -3.55 -22.49 -17.81
C GLN A 183 -3.32 -23.78 -18.62
N ASN A 184 -2.11 -23.97 -19.14
CA ASN A 184 -1.72 -25.20 -19.84
C ASN A 184 -1.70 -26.41 -18.91
N GLY A 185 -1.26 -26.24 -17.66
CA GLY A 185 -1.30 -27.29 -16.63
C GLY A 185 -2.72 -27.73 -16.32
N ILE A 186 -3.64 -26.78 -16.12
CA ILE A 186 -5.06 -27.06 -15.90
C ILE A 186 -5.68 -27.73 -17.12
N GLY A 187 -5.40 -27.24 -18.34
CA GLY A 187 -5.89 -27.85 -19.57
C GLY A 187 -5.43 -29.31 -19.75
N ARG A 188 -4.18 -29.64 -19.37
CA ARG A 188 -3.68 -31.01 -19.37
C ARG A 188 -4.39 -31.91 -18.35
N LEU A 189 -4.71 -31.40 -17.17
CA LEU A 189 -5.44 -32.16 -16.14
C LEU A 189 -6.89 -32.46 -16.58
N VAL A 190 -7.57 -31.46 -17.14
CA VAL A 190 -8.95 -31.61 -17.63
C VAL A 190 -9.02 -32.57 -18.82
N ASN A 191 -8.11 -32.44 -19.79
CA ASN A 191 -8.10 -33.30 -20.98
C ASN A 191 -7.44 -34.67 -20.75
N GLY A 192 -6.58 -34.81 -19.73
CA GLY A 192 -5.99 -36.09 -19.32
C GLY A 192 -6.96 -36.99 -18.56
N SER A 193 -8.02 -36.42 -17.97
CA SER A 193 -9.06 -37.15 -17.22
C SER A 193 -10.17 -37.72 -18.11
N THR A 194 -10.15 -37.50 -19.43
CA THR A 194 -11.18 -37.95 -20.38
C THR A 194 -10.74 -39.14 -21.25
N ARG A 195 -9.71 -39.88 -20.84
CA ARG A 195 -9.33 -41.18 -21.42
C ARG A 195 -9.45 -42.30 -20.41
#